data_AF-C1D599-F1
#
_entry.id   AF-C1D599-F1
#
_cell.length_a   1.000
_cell.length_b   1.000
_cell.length_c   1.000
_cell.angle_alpha   90.00
_cell.angle_beta   90.00
_cell.angle_gamma   90.00
#
_symmetry.space_group_name_H-M   'P 1'
#
loop_
_entity.id
_entity.type
_entity.pdbx_description
1 polymer ?
#
loop_
_entity_poly.entity_id
_entity_poly.type
_entity_poly.pdbx_seq_one_letter_code
_entity_poly.pdbx_strand_id
1 'polypeptide(L)'
;MSPFVSLQLPNGVMLPNRLAKAAMEEGMADRDHAPSGALIRLYQTWAQCGAGLLITGNVMVDGRAMTGPGAVVLESLQFRERFEKWSAAARVQGAHIWMQINHPSRQVPAALGQEAIAPSAVAMQLGSFSRQFDMPRTMTEADVQDVIARFVRTAQLAEQCGFTGVQVHAAHGYLISHPCQQAH
;
A
#
# COMPACT_ATOMS: atom_id res chain seq x y z
N MET A 1 27.85 -11.26 -7.07
CA MET A 1 27.40 -10.66 -5.79
C MET A 1 26.63 -11.73 -5.02
N SER A 2 26.96 -11.96 -3.75
CA SER A 2 26.16 -12.87 -2.89
C SER A 2 24.88 -12.16 -2.43
N PRO A 3 23.70 -12.79 -2.43
CA PRO A 3 22.48 -12.18 -1.94
C PRO A 3 22.45 -12.04 -0.40
N PHE A 4 23.34 -12.72 0.32
CA PHE A 4 23.36 -12.79 1.78
C PHE A 4 24.23 -11.72 2.46
N VAL A 5 24.83 -10.81 1.69
CA VAL A 5 25.59 -9.68 2.25
C VAL A 5 24.70 -8.48 2.46
N SER A 6 24.99 -7.70 3.49
CA SER A 6 24.27 -6.48 3.79
C SER A 6 24.30 -5.47 2.63
N LEU A 7 23.26 -4.64 2.55
CA LEU A 7 23.16 -3.56 1.58
C LEU A 7 22.91 -2.25 2.31
N GLN A 8 23.80 -1.28 2.13
CA GLN A 8 23.55 0.10 2.57
C GLN A 8 22.71 0.81 1.51
N LEU A 9 21.59 1.39 1.93
CA LEU A 9 20.77 2.26 1.10
C LEU A 9 21.36 3.68 1.08
N PRO A 10 21.02 4.52 0.07
CA PRO A 10 21.56 5.88 -0.04
C PRO A 10 21.30 6.78 1.18
N ASN A 11 20.27 6.47 1.97
CA ASN A 11 19.94 7.19 3.20
C ASN A 11 20.68 6.65 4.45
N GLY A 12 21.63 5.73 4.28
CA GLY A 12 22.43 5.13 5.36
C GLY A 12 21.80 3.92 6.03
N VAL A 13 20.54 3.56 5.73
CA VAL A 13 19.89 2.36 6.27
C VAL A 13 20.60 1.09 5.80
N MET A 14 20.83 0.16 6.72
CA MET A 14 21.48 -1.13 6.44
C MET A 14 20.45 -2.26 6.37
N LEU A 15 20.21 -2.81 5.19
CA LEU A 15 19.49 -4.07 5.05
C LEU A 15 20.43 -5.24 5.36
N PRO A 16 19.98 -6.25 6.13
CA PRO A 16 20.86 -7.35 6.55
C PRO A 16 21.24 -8.27 5.38
N ASN A 17 20.45 -8.30 4.31
CA ASN A 17 20.73 -9.01 3.07
C ASN A 17 19.93 -8.40 1.89
N ARG A 18 20.10 -8.94 0.69
CA ARG A 18 19.47 -8.48 -0.56
C ARG A 18 18.22 -9.27 -0.94
N LEU A 19 17.64 -10.03 0.01
CA LEU A 19 16.40 -10.77 -0.19
C LEU A 19 15.23 -9.90 0.25
N ALA A 20 14.33 -9.60 -0.68
CA ALA A 20 13.13 -8.84 -0.41
C ALA A 20 11.88 -9.67 -0.73
N LYS A 21 10.91 -9.69 0.18
CA LYS A 21 9.55 -10.12 -0.14
C LYS A 21 8.85 -8.96 -0.84
N ALA A 22 8.44 -9.17 -2.09
CA ALA A 22 7.72 -8.18 -2.88
C ALA A 22 6.32 -7.93 -2.30
N ALA A 23 5.75 -6.77 -2.64
CA ALA A 23 4.36 -6.46 -2.31
C ALA A 23 3.42 -7.51 -2.92
N MET A 24 2.49 -8.01 -2.11
CA MET A 24 1.46 -8.96 -2.51
C MET A 24 0.17 -8.52 -1.84
N GLU A 25 -0.94 -8.42 -2.55
CA GLU A 25 -2.22 -8.12 -1.91
C GLU A 25 -2.74 -9.38 -1.23
N GLU A 26 -2.69 -9.42 0.11
CA GLU A 26 -3.07 -10.62 0.86
C GLU A 26 -4.59 -10.72 1.09
N GLY A 27 -5.31 -9.59 1.10
CA GLY A 27 -6.76 -9.57 1.35
C GLY A 27 -7.15 -10.02 2.75
N MET A 28 -6.25 -9.87 3.73
CA MET A 28 -6.39 -10.40 5.10
C MET A 28 -6.62 -9.32 6.16
N ALA A 29 -7.20 -8.17 5.80
CA ALA A 29 -7.69 -7.23 6.81
C ALA A 29 -8.90 -7.81 7.55
N ASP A 30 -9.11 -7.38 8.80
CA ASP A 30 -10.36 -7.60 9.51
C ASP A 30 -11.46 -6.69 8.93
N ARG A 31 -12.72 -6.88 9.37
CA ARG A 31 -13.89 -6.09 8.89
C ARG A 31 -13.80 -4.59 9.18
N ASP A 32 -12.91 -4.20 10.09
CA ASP A 32 -12.59 -2.82 10.44
C ASP A 32 -11.43 -2.24 9.60
N HIS A 33 -10.97 -2.98 8.59
CA HIS A 33 -9.84 -2.65 7.72
C HIS A 33 -8.49 -2.53 8.43
N ALA A 34 -8.39 -3.03 9.67
CA ALA A 34 -7.13 -3.15 10.39
C ALA A 34 -6.42 -4.49 10.06
N PRO A 35 -5.10 -4.59 10.25
CA PRO A 35 -4.39 -5.84 10.03
C PRO A 35 -4.91 -6.93 10.97
N SER A 36 -5.35 -8.06 10.41
CA SER A 36 -5.83 -9.19 11.20
C SER A 36 -4.69 -9.94 11.89
N GLY A 37 -5.05 -10.75 12.89
CA GLY A 37 -4.08 -11.65 13.53
C GLY A 37 -3.45 -12.66 12.55
N ALA A 38 -4.15 -13.04 11.48
CA ALA A 38 -3.61 -13.92 10.45
C ALA A 38 -2.55 -13.21 9.59
N LEU A 39 -2.82 -11.95 9.21
CA LEU A 39 -1.86 -11.12 8.47
C LEU A 39 -0.58 -10.90 9.29
N ILE A 40 -0.70 -10.61 10.59
CA ILE A 40 0.45 -10.43 11.48
C ILE A 40 1.31 -11.70 11.53
N ARG A 41 0.69 -12.87 11.70
CA ARG A 41 1.40 -14.16 11.70
C ARG A 41 2.11 -14.45 10.37
N LEU A 42 1.48 -14.11 9.25
CA LEU A 42 2.07 -14.31 7.92
C LEU A 42 3.38 -13.51 7.76
N TYR A 43 3.39 -12.25 8.18
CA TYR A 43 4.60 -11.42 8.14
C TYR A 43 5.67 -11.90 9.11
N GLN A 44 5.27 -12.43 10.27
CA GLN A 44 6.20 -13.09 11.19
C GLN A 44 6.89 -14.28 10.53
N THR A 45 6.13 -15.15 9.85
CA THR A 45 6.69 -16.31 9.14
C THR A 45 7.68 -15.89 8.04
N TRP A 46 7.34 -14.88 7.23
CA TRP A 46 8.26 -14.39 6.21
C TRP A 46 9.53 -13.77 6.78
N ALA A 47 9.42 -13.03 7.88
CA ALA A 47 10.59 -12.48 8.56
C ALA A 47 11.50 -13.60 9.11
N GLN A 48 10.92 -14.67 9.65
CA GLN A 48 11.65 -15.84 10.16
C GLN A 48 12.39 -16.63 9.06
N CYS A 49 11.96 -16.52 7.80
CA CYS A 49 12.67 -17.11 6.65
C CYS A 49 13.96 -16.36 6.27
N GLY A 50 14.31 -15.28 6.98
CA GLY A 50 15.57 -14.54 6.79
C GLY A 50 15.54 -13.48 5.69
N ALA A 51 14.37 -13.01 5.26
CA ALA A 51 14.27 -11.89 4.34
C ALA A 51 14.79 -10.60 5.00
N GLY A 52 15.64 -9.84 4.31
CA GLY A 52 16.17 -8.58 4.82
C GLY A 52 15.20 -7.41 4.70
N LEU A 53 14.25 -7.50 3.78
CA LEU A 53 13.19 -6.51 3.58
C LEU A 53 11.85 -7.21 3.28
N LEU A 54 10.80 -6.79 3.98
CA LEU A 54 9.42 -7.17 3.70
C LEU A 54 8.67 -5.93 3.21
N ILE A 55 8.06 -5.99 2.04
CA ILE A 55 7.17 -4.94 1.56
C ILE A 55 5.73 -5.40 1.77
N THR A 56 4.91 -4.55 2.39
CA THR A 56 3.52 -4.91 2.65
C THR A 56 2.73 -5.09 1.36
N GLY A 57 1.56 -5.74 1.45
CA GLY A 57 0.50 -5.52 0.49
C GLY A 57 -0.03 -4.09 0.51
N ASN A 58 -0.97 -3.85 -0.40
CA ASN A 58 -1.68 -2.60 -0.60
C ASN A 58 -2.33 -2.08 0.71
N VAL A 59 -1.81 -0.97 1.24
CA VAL A 59 -2.46 -0.19 2.31
C VAL A 59 -3.07 1.07 1.70
N MET A 60 -4.38 1.21 1.84
CA MET A 60 -5.13 2.35 1.32
C MET A 60 -4.89 3.58 2.18
N VAL A 61 -4.65 4.72 1.52
CA VAL A 61 -4.55 6.04 2.17
C VAL A 61 -5.92 6.68 2.44
N ASP A 62 -6.99 6.09 1.94
CA ASP A 62 -8.36 6.60 2.04
C ASP A 62 -9.37 5.44 2.14
N GLY A 63 -10.10 5.33 3.25
CA GLY A 63 -11.16 4.33 3.42
C GLY A 63 -12.34 4.49 2.44
N ARG A 64 -12.44 5.65 1.76
CA ARG A 64 -13.45 5.93 0.74
C ARG A 64 -13.07 5.39 -0.65
N ALA A 65 -11.83 4.93 -0.83
CA ALA A 65 -11.32 4.42 -2.09
C ALA A 65 -10.61 3.07 -1.85
N MET A 66 -11.37 1.99 -1.92
CA MET A 66 -10.94 0.65 -1.56
C MET A 66 -10.79 -0.27 -2.78
N THR A 67 -9.83 -1.20 -2.74
CA THR A 67 -9.68 -2.26 -3.76
C THR A 67 -10.55 -3.49 -3.45
N GLY A 68 -11.02 -3.65 -2.22
CA GLY A 68 -11.87 -4.76 -1.80
C GLY A 68 -12.07 -4.83 -0.28
N PRO A 69 -12.93 -5.75 0.20
CA PRO A 69 -13.28 -5.85 1.62
C PRO A 69 -12.11 -6.26 2.53
N GLY A 70 -11.09 -6.94 1.98
CA GLY A 70 -9.92 -7.38 2.72
C GLY A 70 -8.73 -6.40 2.66
N ALA A 71 -8.92 -5.20 2.13
CA ALA A 71 -7.87 -4.18 2.06
C ALA A 71 -7.64 -3.53 3.44
N VAL A 72 -6.37 -3.23 3.73
CA VAL A 72 -5.97 -2.54 4.96
C VAL A 72 -6.01 -1.03 4.72
N VAL A 73 -6.50 -0.25 5.69
CA VAL A 73 -6.56 1.21 5.64
C VAL A 73 -5.77 1.79 6.81
N LEU A 74 -4.96 2.82 6.55
CA LEU A 74 -4.28 3.58 7.60
C LEU A 74 -4.48 5.09 7.43
N GLU A 75 -5.58 5.61 7.98
CA GLU A 75 -5.90 7.05 7.97
C GLU A 75 -5.85 7.69 9.37
N SER A 76 -5.83 6.86 10.42
CA SER A 76 -5.78 7.31 11.82
C SER A 76 -5.07 6.30 12.72
N LEU A 77 -4.82 6.69 13.98
CA LEU A 77 -4.22 5.82 15.00
C LEU A 77 -5.25 4.97 15.77
N GLN A 78 -6.51 4.89 15.31
CA GLN A 78 -7.56 4.12 15.99
C GLN A 78 -7.14 2.67 16.27
N PHE A 79 -6.44 2.03 15.33
CA PHE A 79 -5.97 0.64 15.44
C PHE A 79 -4.45 0.53 15.62
N ARG A 80 -3.81 1.58 16.15
CA ARG A 80 -2.36 1.70 16.30
C ARG A 80 -1.69 0.43 16.83
N GLU A 81 -2.21 -0.16 17.91
CA GLU A 81 -1.61 -1.36 18.51
C GLU A 81 -1.51 -2.54 17.53
N ARG A 82 -2.48 -2.69 16.61
CA ARG A 82 -2.45 -3.78 15.61
C ARG A 82 -1.39 -3.51 14.55
N PHE A 83 -1.24 -2.26 14.12
CA PHE A 83 -0.18 -1.85 13.19
C PHE A 83 1.21 -1.96 13.82
N GLU A 84 1.37 -1.59 15.09
CA GLU A 84 2.61 -1.78 15.85
C GLU A 84 2.97 -3.27 15.98
N LYS A 85 1.99 -4.12 16.30
CA LYS A 85 2.18 -5.59 16.31
C LYS A 85 2.59 -6.12 14.94
N TRP A 86 1.97 -5.63 13.86
CA TRP A 86 2.31 -6.03 12.50
C TRP A 86 3.75 -5.65 12.14
N SER A 87 4.15 -4.41 12.41
CA SER A 87 5.53 -3.97 12.19
C SER A 87 6.51 -4.77 13.02
N ALA A 88 6.26 -4.94 14.33
CA ALA A 88 7.15 -5.67 15.22
C ALA A 88 7.34 -7.14 14.79
N ALA A 89 6.25 -7.81 14.39
CA ALA A 89 6.28 -9.19 13.91
C ALA A 89 7.15 -9.35 12.65
N ALA A 90 7.11 -8.36 11.75
CA ALA A 90 7.87 -8.37 10.51
C ALA A 90 9.35 -8.00 10.67
N ARG A 91 9.74 -7.41 11.81
CA ARG A 91 11.10 -6.93 12.07
C ARG A 91 11.96 -7.90 12.88
N VAL A 92 11.45 -9.12 13.15
CA VAL A 92 12.25 -10.16 13.80
C VAL A 92 13.52 -10.45 13.00
N GLN A 93 14.60 -10.83 13.68
CA GLN A 93 15.91 -11.09 13.07
C GLN A 93 16.53 -9.89 12.32
N GLY A 94 16.10 -8.66 12.61
CA GLY A 94 16.67 -7.44 12.03
C GLY A 94 16.14 -7.09 10.64
N ALA A 95 15.06 -7.74 10.19
CA ALA A 95 14.41 -7.42 8.94
C ALA A 95 13.81 -6.00 8.95
N HIS A 96 13.81 -5.36 7.79
CA HIS A 96 13.05 -4.14 7.56
C HIS A 96 11.64 -4.47 7.06
N ILE A 97 10.67 -3.63 7.40
CA ILE A 97 9.33 -3.65 6.83
C ILE A 97 8.99 -2.28 6.27
N TRP A 98 8.59 -2.24 4.99
CA TRP A 98 8.13 -1.05 4.30
C TRP A 98 6.65 -1.17 3.96
N MET A 99 5.86 -0.18 4.36
CA MET A 99 4.44 -0.15 4.04
C MET A 99 4.23 0.32 2.60
N GLN A 100 3.63 -0.51 1.76
CA GLN A 100 3.19 -0.09 0.44
C GLN A 100 1.87 0.68 0.56
N ILE A 101 1.94 1.99 0.37
CA ILE A 101 0.78 2.89 0.43
C ILE A 101 0.28 3.19 -0.99
N ASN A 102 -1.04 3.20 -1.17
CA ASN A 102 -1.64 3.45 -2.48
C ASN A 102 -3.01 4.15 -2.41
N HIS A 103 -3.48 4.55 -3.59
CA HIS A 103 -4.84 5.00 -3.85
C HIS A 103 -5.33 4.39 -5.18
N PRO A 104 -6.42 3.60 -5.20
CA PRO A 104 -6.84 2.83 -6.38
C PRO A 104 -7.34 3.69 -7.54
N SER A 105 -7.70 4.95 -7.30
CA SER A 105 -8.16 5.88 -8.34
C SER A 105 -9.33 5.26 -9.13
N ARG A 106 -9.22 5.09 -10.45
CA ARG A 106 -10.23 4.47 -11.31
C ARG A 106 -10.44 2.96 -11.09
N GLN A 107 -9.60 2.30 -10.27
CA GLN A 107 -9.68 0.87 -9.97
C GLN A 107 -10.55 0.57 -8.74
N VAL A 108 -11.36 1.51 -8.27
CA VAL A 108 -12.37 1.26 -7.23
C VAL A 108 -13.49 0.41 -7.84
N PRO A 109 -13.75 -0.81 -7.33
CA PRO A 109 -14.83 -1.65 -7.83
C PRO A 109 -16.20 -0.99 -7.66
N ALA A 110 -17.01 -0.96 -8.71
CA ALA A 110 -18.37 -0.40 -8.72
C ALA A 110 -19.27 -1.04 -7.64
N ALA A 111 -19.02 -2.32 -7.32
CA ALA A 111 -19.74 -3.06 -6.29
C ALA A 111 -19.59 -2.46 -4.87
N LEU A 112 -18.58 -1.63 -4.63
CA LEU A 112 -18.39 -0.93 -3.35
C LEU A 112 -19.21 0.36 -3.24
N GLY A 113 -19.80 0.85 -4.34
CA GLY A 113 -20.58 2.09 -4.37
C GLY A 113 -19.78 3.34 -4.00
N GLN A 114 -18.46 3.28 -4.12
CA GLN A 114 -17.52 4.34 -3.79
C GLN A 114 -17.20 5.18 -5.03
N GLU A 115 -17.04 6.49 -4.88
CA GLU A 115 -16.68 7.37 -6.00
C GLU A 115 -15.24 7.10 -6.44
N ALA A 116 -15.07 6.69 -7.70
CA ALA A 116 -13.77 6.61 -8.34
C ALA A 116 -13.32 7.98 -8.83
N ILE A 117 -12.11 8.41 -8.48
CA ILE A 117 -11.49 9.66 -8.95
C ILE A 117 -10.25 9.37 -9.78
N ALA A 118 -10.02 10.13 -10.85
CA ALA A 118 -8.83 10.01 -11.70
C ALA A 118 -8.45 11.34 -12.36
N PRO A 119 -7.19 11.51 -12.82
CA PRO A 119 -6.76 12.74 -13.51
C PRO A 119 -7.57 13.06 -14.77
N SER A 120 -8.14 12.02 -15.39
CA SER A 120 -9.05 12.14 -16.52
C SER A 120 -10.24 11.19 -16.35
N ALA A 121 -11.42 11.64 -16.75
CA ALA A 121 -12.63 10.81 -16.88
C ALA A 121 -12.49 9.81 -18.04
N VAL A 122 -11.68 8.77 -17.86
CA VAL A 122 -11.47 7.68 -18.81
C VAL A 122 -11.79 6.35 -18.14
N ALA A 123 -12.85 5.69 -18.60
CA ALA A 123 -13.23 4.36 -18.14
C ALA A 123 -12.11 3.34 -18.36
N MET A 124 -12.02 2.35 -17.46
CA MET A 124 -11.12 1.22 -17.65
C MET A 124 -11.61 0.33 -18.80
N GLN A 125 -10.77 0.16 -19.83
CA GLN A 125 -11.04 -0.77 -20.92
C GLN A 125 -10.37 -2.11 -20.64
N LEU A 126 -11.04 -2.98 -19.87
CA LEU A 126 -10.60 -4.35 -19.56
C LEU A 126 -11.47 -5.42 -20.23
N GLY A 127 -12.09 -5.09 -21.38
CA GLY A 127 -13.00 -6.01 -22.06
C GLY A 127 -14.23 -6.33 -21.20
N SER A 128 -14.51 -7.61 -20.94
CA SER A 128 -15.64 -8.06 -20.13
C SER A 128 -15.62 -7.55 -18.68
N PHE A 129 -14.43 -7.25 -18.14
CA PHE A 129 -14.27 -6.72 -16.77
C PHE A 129 -14.49 -5.22 -16.67
N SER A 130 -14.69 -4.51 -17.78
CA SER A 130 -14.92 -3.05 -17.78
C SER A 130 -16.17 -2.65 -17.00
N ARG A 131 -17.17 -3.54 -16.88
CA ARG A 131 -18.40 -3.29 -16.10
C ARG A 131 -18.21 -3.40 -14.58
N GLN A 132 -17.03 -3.81 -14.12
CA GLN A 132 -16.73 -3.92 -12.69
C GLN A 132 -16.24 -2.59 -12.09
N PHE A 133 -16.00 -1.57 -12.92
CA PHE A 133 -15.49 -0.27 -12.50
C PHE A 133 -16.40 0.83 -13.05
N ASP A 134 -16.70 1.81 -12.21
CA ASP A 134 -17.49 2.97 -12.62
C ASP A 134 -16.64 3.98 -13.39
N MET A 135 -17.30 4.84 -14.16
CA MET A 135 -16.65 5.96 -14.83
C MET A 135 -16.08 6.92 -13.77
N PRO A 136 -14.76 7.15 -13.73
CA PRO A 136 -14.20 7.99 -12.68
C PRO A 136 -14.54 9.46 -12.94
N ARG A 137 -14.73 10.21 -11.86
CA ARG A 137 -14.81 11.67 -11.90
C ARG A 137 -13.40 12.25 -12.14
N THR A 138 -13.31 13.24 -13.02
CA THR A 138 -12.08 14.01 -13.20
C THR A 138 -11.72 14.74 -11.90
N MET A 139 -10.49 14.58 -11.45
CA MET A 139 -9.97 15.26 -10.27
C MET A 139 -9.83 16.76 -10.53
N THR A 140 -10.27 17.53 -9.54
CA THR A 140 -9.94 18.95 -9.41
C THR A 140 -8.57 19.10 -8.75
N GLU A 141 -7.99 20.30 -8.82
CA GLU A 141 -6.76 20.61 -8.06
C GLU A 141 -6.93 20.32 -6.56
N ALA A 142 -8.12 20.61 -6.00
CA ALA A 142 -8.42 20.32 -4.60
C ALA A 142 -8.41 18.81 -4.30
N ASP A 143 -8.92 17.98 -5.21
CA ASP A 143 -8.84 16.51 -5.06
C ASP A 143 -7.38 16.04 -5.09
N VAL A 144 -6.53 16.63 -5.95
CA VAL A 144 -5.10 16.30 -6.02
C VAL A 144 -4.41 16.65 -4.71
N GLN A 145 -4.65 17.84 -4.17
CA GLN A 145 -4.06 18.27 -2.89
C GLN A 145 -4.55 17.42 -1.72
N ASP A 146 -5.83 17.02 -1.68
CA ASP A 146 -6.37 16.11 -0.65
C ASP A 146 -5.66 14.75 -0.70
N VAL A 147 -5.51 14.17 -1.89
CA VAL A 147 -4.84 12.87 -2.02
C VAL A 147 -3.36 12.96 -1.62
N ILE A 148 -2.64 14.02 -2.03
CA ILE A 148 -1.26 14.26 -1.59
C ILE A 148 -1.19 14.31 -0.06
N ALA A 149 -2.09 15.07 0.59
CA ALA A 149 -2.13 15.18 2.04
C ALA A 149 -2.40 13.82 2.71
N ARG A 150 -3.24 12.98 2.12
CA ARG A 150 -3.52 11.61 2.60
C ARG A 150 -2.31 10.68 2.48
N PHE A 151 -1.57 10.74 1.37
CA PHE A 151 -0.32 10.00 1.23
C PHE A 151 0.70 10.40 2.30
N VAL A 152 0.89 11.72 2.51
CA VAL A 152 1.78 12.25 3.55
C VAL A 152 1.33 11.79 4.94
N ARG A 153 0.04 11.92 5.24
CA ARG A 153 -0.54 11.52 6.52
C ARG A 153 -0.33 10.03 6.79
N THR A 154 -0.61 9.18 5.81
CA THR A 154 -0.44 7.73 5.93
C THR A 154 1.02 7.37 6.16
N ALA A 155 1.95 8.04 5.46
CA ALA A 155 3.39 7.82 5.67
C ALA A 155 3.85 8.18 7.10
N GLN A 156 3.37 9.31 7.64
CA GLN A 156 3.64 9.70 9.03
C GLN A 156 3.03 8.72 10.04
N LEU A 157 1.84 8.19 9.77
CA LEU A 157 1.21 7.18 10.61
C LEU A 157 1.96 5.85 10.58
N ALA A 158 2.45 5.45 9.41
CA ALA A 158 3.26 4.24 9.26
C ALA A 158 4.56 4.34 10.09
N GLU A 159 5.24 5.49 10.05
CA GLU A 159 6.40 5.76 10.91
C GLU A 159 6.02 5.66 12.41
N GLN A 160 4.91 6.28 12.82
CA GLN A 160 4.44 6.24 14.21
C GLN A 160 4.06 4.83 14.69
N CYS A 161 3.62 3.95 13.77
CA CYS A 161 3.37 2.54 14.06
C CYS A 161 4.63 1.66 13.95
N GLY A 162 5.80 2.27 13.74
CA GLY A 162 7.09 1.60 13.76
C GLY A 162 7.50 0.92 12.45
N PHE A 163 6.85 1.22 11.32
CA PHE A 163 7.32 0.76 10.02
C PHE A 163 8.63 1.47 9.65
N THR A 164 9.56 0.75 9.03
CA THR A 164 10.91 1.29 8.73
C THR A 164 11.04 2.01 7.40
N GLY A 165 9.91 2.25 6.74
CA GLY A 165 9.85 2.95 5.48
C GLY A 165 8.49 2.79 4.84
N VAL A 166 8.29 3.52 3.76
CA VAL A 166 7.09 3.46 2.93
C VAL A 166 7.50 3.29 1.47
N GLN A 167 6.73 2.48 0.75
CA GLN A 167 6.80 2.38 -0.70
C GLN A 167 5.54 3.01 -1.27
N VAL A 168 5.70 4.07 -2.04
CA VAL A 168 4.58 4.67 -2.76
C VAL A 168 4.31 3.84 -4.01
N HIS A 169 3.11 3.27 -4.14
CA HIS A 169 2.75 2.48 -5.32
C HIS A 169 2.45 3.39 -6.52
N ALA A 170 3.44 3.55 -7.41
CA ALA A 170 3.36 4.37 -8.62
C ALA A 170 3.34 3.55 -9.92
N ALA A 171 2.95 2.27 -9.86
CA ALA A 171 2.89 1.35 -11.00
C ALA A 171 1.44 0.89 -11.28
N HIS A 172 1.22 0.15 -12.38
CA HIS A 172 -0.02 -0.57 -12.70
C HIS A 172 -1.32 0.26 -12.83
N GLY A 173 -1.26 1.52 -13.28
CA GLY A 173 -2.47 2.31 -13.54
C GLY A 173 -3.11 2.93 -12.30
N TYR A 174 -2.43 2.90 -11.15
CA TYR A 174 -2.80 3.61 -9.92
C TYR A 174 -2.52 5.12 -10.06
N LEU A 175 -3.00 5.93 -9.11
CA LEU A 175 -3.06 7.40 -9.27
C LEU A 175 -1.73 8.04 -9.73
N ILE A 176 -0.60 7.58 -9.20
CA ILE A 176 0.72 8.16 -9.46
C ILE A 176 1.33 7.67 -10.79
N SER A 177 0.80 6.59 -11.41
CA SER A 177 1.29 6.14 -12.71
C SER A 177 0.67 6.90 -13.90
N HIS A 178 -0.35 7.74 -13.67
CA HIS A 178 -1.08 8.46 -14.73
C HIS A 178 -0.45 9.79 -15.22
N PRO A 179 0.39 10.54 -14.48
CA PRO A 179 0.99 11.76 -15.02
C PRO A 179 1.90 11.50 -16.23
N CYS A 180 2.44 10.28 -16.39
CA CYS A 180 3.36 9.93 -17.47
C CYS A 180 2.72 9.22 -18.69
N GLN A 181 1.40 8.98 -18.70
CA GLN A 181 0.72 8.44 -19.89
C GLN A 181 0.02 9.57 -20.65
N GLN A 182 0.77 10.57 -21.11
CA GLN A 182 0.29 11.49 -22.14
C GLN A 182 0.49 10.88 -23.53
N ALA A 183 -0.66 10.61 -24.16
CA ALA A 183 -0.99 10.77 -25.56
C ALA A 183 0.15 10.71 -26.59
N HIS A 184 0.14 9.65 -27.40
CA HIS A 184 0.42 9.78 -28.83
C HIS A 184 -0.76 10.46 -29.52
#